data_AF-A0AA37ELF8-F1
#
_entry.id   AF-A0AA37ELF8-F1
#
_cell.length_a   1.000
_cell.length_b   1.000
_cell.length_c   1.000
_cell.angle_alpha   90.00
_cell.angle_beta   90.00
_cell.angle_gamma   90.00
#
_symmetry.space_group_name_H-M   'P 1'
#
loop_
_entity.id
_entity.type
_entity.pdbx_description
1 polymer ?
#
loop_
_entity_poly.entity_id
_entity_poly.type
_entity_poly.pdbx_seq_one_letter_code
_entity_poly.pdbx_strand_id
1 'polypeptide(L)'
;MAIPFFELFQFCNFGKFNIGQDKQDLATLAVRAFQEGYDARFGIAMSLPVLLCELLVRFIWMIKQRFYFKKPLKECIPTQSHTDLRIMLLFGHGTLCLMDGADALIRSGGNWLLFFTRMNIIAWGRFTVLVLKEICLRAGIQAPLQKQLDAYRRITASLQTYMEQLKRIDLAAFQKETALYQPLESYIDCIEDEKSLNLFLKKNMVELGISIPWEGDFDTFMRDKSQHLIYE
;
A
#
# COMPACT_ATOMS: atom_id res chain seq x y z
N MET A 1 6.76 1.40 -26.28
CA MET A 1 6.57 1.58 -24.82
C MET A 1 7.84 1.11 -24.14
N ALA A 2 8.56 2.02 -23.48
CA ALA A 2 9.76 1.67 -22.72
C ALA A 2 9.38 0.79 -21.52
N ILE A 3 10.06 -0.33 -21.34
CA ILE A 3 9.85 -1.21 -20.21
C ILE A 3 10.48 -0.54 -18.97
N PRO A 4 9.79 -0.50 -17.82
CA PRO A 4 10.39 -0.01 -16.58
C PRO A 4 11.64 -0.83 -16.25
N PHE A 5 12.66 -0.19 -15.67
CA PHE A 5 14.01 -0.72 -15.35
C PHE A 5 15.05 -0.77 -16.48
N PHE A 6 14.74 -0.35 -17.72
CA PHE A 6 15.74 -0.34 -18.81
C PHE A 6 16.91 0.64 -18.56
N GLU A 7 16.65 1.81 -17.97
CA GLU A 7 17.71 2.79 -17.70
C GLU A 7 18.76 2.29 -16.69
N LEU A 8 18.38 1.40 -15.77
CA LEU A 8 19.32 0.79 -14.81
C LEU A 8 20.39 -0.07 -15.50
N PHE A 9 20.07 -0.69 -16.64
CA PHE A 9 21.04 -1.47 -17.41
C PHE A 9 21.99 -0.58 -18.23
N GLN A 10 21.64 0.67 -18.51
CA GLN A 10 22.53 1.63 -19.18
C GLN A 10 23.63 2.17 -18.25
N PHE A 11 23.45 2.13 -16.93
CA PHE A 11 24.48 2.55 -15.97
C PHE A 11 25.56 1.48 -15.71
N CYS A 12 25.38 0.25 -16.21
CA CYS A 12 26.31 -0.87 -16.02
C CYS A 12 27.30 -0.99 -17.20
N ASN A 13 28.22 -0.03 -17.35
CA ASN A 13 29.32 -0.07 -18.35
C ASN A 13 30.50 -0.97 -17.92
N PHE A 14 30.22 -2.07 -17.21
CA PHE A 14 31.25 -2.95 -16.67
C PHE A 14 31.23 -4.31 -17.38
N GLY A 15 32.21 -4.51 -18.27
CA GLY A 15 32.58 -5.82 -18.81
C GLY A 15 32.75 -5.83 -20.33
N LYS A 16 33.95 -6.21 -20.78
CA LYS A 16 34.24 -6.40 -22.21
C LYS A 16 33.87 -7.83 -22.62
N PHE A 17 32.69 -8.01 -23.18
CA PHE A 17 32.24 -9.32 -23.66
C PHE A 17 32.59 -9.47 -25.15
N ASN A 18 33.24 -10.58 -25.51
CA ASN A 18 33.60 -10.87 -26.90
C ASN A 18 32.35 -11.36 -27.64
N ILE A 19 31.92 -10.60 -28.66
CA ILE A 19 30.85 -10.98 -29.59
C ILE A 19 31.46 -10.95 -30.99
N GLY A 20 31.92 -12.09 -31.49
CA GLY A 20 32.62 -12.13 -32.78
C GLY A 20 33.96 -11.37 -32.73
N GLN A 21 34.17 -10.39 -33.62
CA GLN A 21 35.41 -9.61 -33.72
C GLN A 21 35.45 -8.32 -32.87
N ASP A 22 34.34 -7.90 -32.24
CA ASP A 22 34.28 -6.67 -31.45
C ASP A 22 33.97 -6.92 -29.96
N LYS A 23 34.65 -6.15 -29.10
CA LYS A 23 34.40 -6.09 -27.66
C LYS A 23 33.32 -5.06 -27.40
N GLN A 24 32.14 -5.50 -26.96
CA GLN A 24 31.03 -4.61 -26.64
C GLN A 24 30.75 -4.60 -25.15
N ASP A 25 30.27 -3.44 -24.69
CA ASP A 25 29.85 -3.24 -23.30
C ASP A 25 28.48 -3.90 -23.05
N LEU A 26 28.25 -4.28 -21.80
CA LEU A 26 27.02 -4.92 -21.33
C LEU A 26 25.76 -4.11 -21.69
N ALA A 27 25.86 -2.78 -21.65
CA ALA A 27 24.81 -1.86 -22.05
C ALA A 27 24.46 -1.97 -23.55
N THR A 28 25.46 -2.03 -24.43
CA THR A 28 25.24 -2.17 -25.88
C THR A 28 24.70 -3.56 -26.25
N LEU A 29 25.20 -4.60 -25.55
CA LEU A 29 24.71 -5.97 -25.67
C LEU A 29 23.22 -6.07 -25.27
N ALA A 30 22.84 -5.45 -24.14
CA ALA A 30 21.45 -5.43 -23.67
C ALA A 30 20.52 -4.68 -24.63
N VAL A 31 20.97 -3.54 -25.17
CA VAL A 31 20.21 -2.76 -26.15
C VAL A 31 20.00 -3.55 -27.45
N ARG A 32 21.03 -4.22 -27.98
CA ARG A 32 20.91 -5.03 -29.20
C ARG A 32 20.06 -6.27 -28.99
N ALA A 33 20.25 -6.99 -27.88
CA ALA A 33 19.41 -8.13 -27.52
C ALA A 33 17.93 -7.74 -27.36
N PHE A 34 17.67 -6.51 -26.90
CA PHE A 34 16.32 -5.97 -26.78
C PHE A 34 15.73 -5.56 -28.14
N GLN A 35 16.52 -4.89 -28.98
CA GLN A 35 16.11 -4.44 -30.31
C GLN A 35 15.88 -5.60 -31.30
N GLU A 36 16.69 -6.67 -31.22
CA GLU A 36 16.55 -7.83 -32.10
C GLU A 36 15.55 -8.88 -31.59
N GLY A 37 15.26 -8.92 -30.27
CA GLY A 37 14.58 -10.07 -29.65
C GLY A 37 13.29 -9.81 -28.87
N TYR A 38 12.94 -8.57 -28.53
CA TYR A 38 11.88 -8.30 -27.53
C TYR A 38 10.68 -7.55 -28.07
N ASP A 39 9.96 -8.18 -29.00
CA ASP A 39 8.59 -7.80 -29.32
C ASP A 39 7.65 -8.23 -28.18
N ALA A 40 6.56 -7.51 -27.91
CA ALA A 40 5.68 -7.77 -26.74
C ALA A 40 5.17 -9.23 -26.66
N ARG A 41 5.05 -9.87 -27.83
CA ARG A 41 4.71 -11.30 -27.98
C ARG A 41 5.77 -12.24 -27.43
N PHE A 42 7.04 -11.89 -27.61
CA PHE A 42 8.18 -12.67 -27.10
C PHE A 42 8.24 -12.62 -25.57
N GLY A 43 7.97 -11.45 -24.97
CA GLY A 43 7.83 -11.31 -23.52
C GLY A 43 6.67 -12.15 -22.94
N ILE A 44 5.53 -12.20 -23.64
CA ILE A 44 4.40 -13.08 -23.25
C ILE A 44 4.82 -14.55 -23.31
N ALA A 45 5.45 -14.97 -24.41
CA ALA A 45 5.92 -16.35 -24.59
C ALA A 45 6.92 -16.78 -23.51
N MET A 46 7.86 -15.91 -23.14
CA MET A 46 8.81 -16.13 -22.05
C MET A 46 8.13 -16.22 -20.67
N SER A 47 7.04 -15.46 -20.45
CA SER A 47 6.30 -15.50 -19.18
C SER A 47 5.43 -16.74 -19.00
N LEU A 48 5.03 -17.38 -20.10
CA LEU A 48 4.06 -18.48 -20.09
C LEU A 48 4.57 -19.72 -19.31
N PRO A 49 5.80 -20.23 -19.52
CA PRO A 49 6.33 -21.34 -18.71
C PRO A 49 6.41 -21.00 -17.22
N VAL A 50 6.76 -19.76 -16.88
CA VAL A 50 6.87 -19.30 -15.49
C VAL A 50 5.51 -19.35 -14.80
N LEU A 51 4.47 -18.85 -15.47
CA LEU A 51 3.10 -18.88 -14.96
C LEU A 51 2.56 -20.30 -14.85
N LEU A 52 2.80 -21.14 -15.86
CA LEU A 52 2.36 -22.53 -15.85
C LEU A 52 2.99 -23.30 -14.68
N CYS A 53 4.28 -23.17 -14.45
CA CYS A 53 4.91 -23.84 -13.32
C CYS A 53 4.43 -23.30 -11.98
N GLU A 54 4.17 -22.01 -11.84
CA GLU A 54 3.59 -21.45 -10.62
C GLU A 54 2.21 -22.06 -10.31
N LEU A 55 1.35 -22.18 -11.32
CA LEU A 55 0.03 -22.78 -11.19
C LEU A 55 0.11 -24.28 -10.91
N LEU A 56 0.96 -25.02 -11.63
CA LEU A 56 1.14 -26.46 -11.44
C LEU A 56 1.66 -26.78 -10.03
N VAL A 57 2.66 -26.04 -9.55
CA VAL A 57 3.19 -26.23 -8.20
C VAL A 57 2.11 -25.99 -7.15
N ARG A 58 1.32 -24.92 -7.28
CA ARG A 58 0.19 -24.64 -6.38
C ARG A 58 -0.88 -25.72 -6.44
N PHE A 59 -1.17 -26.23 -7.63
CA PHE A 59 -2.14 -27.29 -7.84
C PHE A 59 -1.69 -28.60 -7.19
N ILE A 60 -0.44 -29.01 -7.41
CA ILE A 60 0.14 -30.22 -6.78
C ILE A 60 0.15 -30.07 -5.26
N TRP A 61 0.50 -28.87 -4.74
CA TRP A 61 0.45 -28.61 -3.31
C TRP A 61 -0.97 -28.70 -2.75
N MET A 62 -1.97 -28.16 -3.45
CA MET A 62 -3.38 -28.28 -3.07
C MET A 62 -3.82 -29.75 -3.01
N ILE A 63 -3.46 -30.56 -4.02
CA ILE A 63 -3.73 -32.00 -4.05
C ILE A 63 -3.07 -32.67 -2.83
N LYS A 64 -1.78 -32.41 -2.58
CA LYS A 64 -1.06 -32.98 -1.44
C LYS A 64 -1.75 -32.62 -0.12
N GLN A 65 -2.18 -31.37 0.05
CA GLN A 65 -2.87 -30.92 1.26
C GLN A 65 -4.24 -31.58 1.45
N ARG A 66 -4.97 -31.78 0.36
CA ARG A 66 -6.29 -32.41 0.35
C ARG A 66 -6.22 -33.92 0.65
N PHE A 67 -5.33 -34.64 -0.02
CA PHE A 67 -5.30 -36.11 0.03
C PHE A 67 -4.40 -36.66 1.14
N TYR A 68 -3.27 -36.01 1.43
CA TYR A 68 -2.33 -36.50 2.45
C TYR A 68 -2.70 -35.99 3.84
N PHE A 69 -2.99 -34.69 3.97
CA PHE A 69 -3.27 -34.05 5.26
C PHE A 69 -4.77 -33.95 5.60
N LYS A 70 -5.66 -34.42 4.72
CA LYS A 70 -7.14 -34.45 4.90
C LYS A 70 -7.76 -33.12 5.39
N LYS A 71 -7.18 -31.98 5.02
CA LYS A 71 -7.66 -30.67 5.47
C LYS A 71 -8.90 -30.20 4.69
N PRO A 72 -9.78 -29.38 5.31
CA PRO A 72 -10.91 -28.78 4.60
C PRO A 72 -10.44 -27.83 3.49
N LEU A 73 -11.17 -27.76 2.36
CA LEU A 73 -10.78 -26.96 1.18
C LEU A 73 -10.52 -25.48 1.49
N LYS A 74 -11.18 -24.95 2.53
CA LYS A 74 -11.01 -23.56 2.98
C LYS A 74 -9.60 -23.28 3.51
N GLU A 75 -8.89 -24.28 4.02
CA GLU A 75 -7.51 -24.17 4.50
C GLU A 75 -6.46 -24.56 3.44
N CYS A 76 -6.89 -25.07 2.29
CA CYS A 76 -6.00 -25.47 1.19
C CYS A 76 -5.73 -24.33 0.19
N ILE A 77 -6.10 -23.09 0.52
CA ILE A 77 -5.90 -21.95 -0.36
C ILE A 77 -4.38 -21.67 -0.43
N PRO A 78 -3.76 -21.75 -1.62
CA PRO A 78 -2.32 -21.62 -1.79
C PRO A 78 -1.89 -20.17 -1.55
N THR A 79 -1.71 -19.84 -0.27
CA THR A 79 -1.32 -18.52 0.21
C THR A 79 0.18 -18.52 0.51
N GLN A 80 0.85 -17.39 0.26
CA GLN A 80 2.29 -17.19 0.51
C GLN A 80 2.69 -17.34 2.00
N SER A 81 1.72 -17.55 2.90
CA SER A 81 1.92 -17.81 4.32
C SER A 81 2.61 -19.16 4.59
N HIS A 82 2.36 -20.19 3.77
CA HIS A 82 2.90 -21.52 4.00
C HIS A 82 4.35 -21.66 3.53
N THR A 83 5.25 -21.97 4.47
CA THR A 83 6.68 -22.16 4.21
C THR A 83 6.93 -23.28 3.19
N ASP A 84 6.19 -24.39 3.29
CA ASP A 84 6.33 -25.52 2.37
C ASP A 84 6.01 -25.15 0.91
N LEU A 85 4.97 -24.33 0.71
CA LEU A 85 4.59 -23.85 -0.62
C LEU A 85 5.66 -22.91 -1.21
N ARG A 86 6.23 -22.03 -0.38
CA ARG A 86 7.31 -21.12 -0.84
C ARG A 86 8.55 -21.90 -1.28
N ILE A 87 8.96 -22.89 -0.51
CA ILE A 87 10.11 -23.75 -0.84
C ILE A 87 9.82 -24.54 -2.12
N MET A 88 8.62 -25.10 -2.26
CA MET A 88 8.23 -25.84 -3.46
C MET A 88 8.23 -24.96 -4.72
N LEU A 89 7.76 -23.72 -4.62
CA LEU A 89 7.83 -22.74 -5.71
C LEU A 89 9.28 -22.38 -6.06
N LEU A 90 10.14 -22.22 -5.06
CA LEU A 90 11.56 -21.92 -5.26
C LEU A 90 12.27 -23.07 -6.01
N PHE A 91 12.03 -24.32 -5.61
CA PHE A 91 12.55 -25.48 -6.34
C PHE A 91 11.99 -25.57 -7.76
N GLY A 92 10.68 -25.35 -7.95
CA GLY A 92 10.06 -25.41 -9.28
C GLY A 92 10.57 -24.35 -10.25
N HIS A 93 10.78 -23.11 -9.78
CA HIS A 93 11.40 -22.07 -10.61
C HIS A 93 12.90 -22.31 -10.80
N GLY A 94 13.59 -22.87 -9.80
CA GLY A 94 15.00 -23.23 -9.90
C GLY A 94 15.25 -24.29 -10.97
N THR A 95 14.45 -25.36 -11.00
CA THR A 95 14.58 -26.41 -12.03
C THR A 95 14.30 -25.89 -13.44
N LEU A 96 13.28 -25.05 -13.60
CA LEU A 96 13.00 -24.39 -14.88
C LEU A 96 14.16 -23.50 -15.33
N CYS A 97 14.71 -22.66 -14.44
CA CYS A 97 15.83 -21.77 -14.79
C CYS A 97 17.08 -22.56 -15.16
N LEU A 98 17.33 -23.69 -14.48
CA LEU A 98 18.44 -24.57 -14.81
C LEU A 98 18.25 -25.24 -16.19
N MET A 99 17.05 -25.73 -16.50
CA MET A 99 16.76 -26.32 -17.81
C MET A 99 16.87 -25.30 -18.93
N ASP A 100 16.31 -24.10 -18.73
CA ASP A 100 16.36 -22.99 -19.69
C ASP A 100 17.80 -22.50 -19.91
N GLY A 101 18.57 -22.32 -18.83
CA GLY A 101 19.99 -21.97 -18.91
C GLY A 101 20.83 -23.05 -19.59
N ALA A 102 20.54 -24.33 -19.36
CA ALA A 102 21.22 -25.43 -20.03
C ALA A 102 20.89 -25.49 -21.53
N ASP A 103 19.61 -25.34 -21.93
CA ASP A 103 19.23 -25.29 -23.36
C ASP A 103 19.91 -24.10 -24.06
N ALA A 104 19.89 -22.92 -23.42
CA ALA A 104 20.54 -21.72 -23.94
C ALA A 104 22.06 -21.91 -24.09
N LEU A 105 22.73 -22.56 -23.12
CA LEU A 105 24.16 -22.83 -23.15
C LEU A 105 24.54 -23.80 -24.29
N ILE A 106 23.80 -24.90 -24.43
CA ILE A 106 24.05 -25.93 -25.46
C ILE A 106 23.86 -25.34 -26.86
N ARG A 107 22.78 -24.57 -27.07
CA ARG A 107 22.48 -23.94 -28.37
C ARG A 107 23.34 -22.73 -28.69
N SER A 108 23.90 -22.07 -27.68
CA SER A 108 24.80 -20.93 -27.85
C SER A 108 26.13 -21.31 -28.49
N GLY A 109 26.61 -22.54 -28.27
CA GLY A 109 27.88 -23.02 -28.85
C GLY A 109 29.09 -22.14 -28.49
N GLY A 110 29.02 -21.36 -27.40
CA GLY A 110 30.07 -20.43 -26.96
C GLY A 110 29.85 -18.96 -27.35
N ASN A 111 28.78 -18.62 -28.06
CA ASN A 111 28.44 -17.23 -28.37
C ASN A 111 27.56 -16.61 -27.27
N TRP A 112 28.15 -15.77 -26.42
CA TRP A 112 27.48 -15.08 -25.32
C TRP A 112 26.27 -14.24 -25.77
N LEU A 113 26.31 -13.60 -26.95
CA LEU A 113 25.15 -12.85 -27.47
C LEU A 113 23.96 -13.79 -27.73
N LEU A 114 24.21 -14.93 -28.37
CA LEU A 114 23.17 -15.93 -28.66
C LEU A 114 22.63 -16.60 -27.38
N PHE A 115 23.48 -16.69 -26.35
CA PHE A 115 23.09 -17.18 -25.03
C PHE A 115 22.08 -16.23 -24.37
N PHE A 116 22.40 -14.93 -24.29
CA PHE A 116 21.53 -13.95 -23.63
C PHE A 116 20.20 -13.73 -24.36
N THR A 117 20.18 -13.82 -25.70
CA THR A 117 18.93 -13.68 -26.47
C THR A 117 18.01 -14.90 -26.34
N ARG A 118 18.56 -16.09 -26.10
CA ARG A 118 17.78 -17.33 -25.90
C ARG A 118 17.38 -17.59 -24.46
N MET A 119 18.11 -17.05 -23.49
CA MET A 119 17.81 -17.22 -22.08
C MET A 119 16.53 -16.47 -21.69
N ASN A 120 15.67 -17.11 -20.89
CA ASN A 120 14.44 -16.53 -20.39
C ASN A 120 14.71 -15.60 -19.21
N ILE A 121 15.02 -14.34 -19.51
CA ILE A 121 15.33 -13.30 -18.51
C ILE A 121 14.15 -13.09 -17.52
N ILE A 122 12.91 -13.30 -17.95
CA ILE A 122 11.72 -13.19 -17.08
C ILE A 122 11.74 -14.27 -15.99
N ALA A 123 12.07 -15.51 -16.36
CA ALA A 123 12.20 -16.61 -15.42
C ALA A 123 13.32 -16.34 -14.40
N TRP A 124 14.48 -15.90 -14.88
CA TRP A 124 15.63 -15.56 -14.03
C TRP A 124 15.36 -14.37 -13.10
N GLY A 125 14.68 -13.33 -13.57
CA GLY A 125 14.29 -12.18 -12.76
C GLY A 125 13.31 -12.58 -11.64
N ARG A 126 12.28 -13.37 -11.98
CA ARG A 126 11.32 -13.92 -11.00
C ARG A 126 12.02 -14.81 -9.96
N PHE A 127 12.88 -15.73 -10.40
CA PHE A 127 13.63 -16.61 -9.53
C PHE A 127 14.53 -15.82 -8.57
N THR A 128 15.25 -14.82 -9.08
CA THR A 128 16.12 -13.96 -8.27
C THR A 128 15.34 -13.24 -7.16
N VAL A 129 14.19 -12.65 -7.48
CA VAL A 129 13.33 -12.00 -6.47
C VAL A 129 12.83 -13.00 -5.43
N LEU A 130 12.44 -14.21 -5.84
CA LEU A 130 11.98 -15.26 -4.92
C LEU A 130 13.10 -15.73 -3.98
N VAL A 131 14.31 -15.94 -4.51
CA VAL A 131 15.48 -16.33 -3.72
C VAL A 131 15.85 -15.22 -2.74
N LEU A 132 15.93 -13.97 -3.19
CA LEU A 132 16.20 -12.82 -2.31
C LEU A 132 15.14 -12.70 -1.22
N LYS A 133 13.85 -12.86 -1.55
CA LYS A 133 12.76 -12.82 -0.58
C LYS A 133 12.89 -13.91 0.48
N GLU A 134 13.21 -15.14 0.09
CA GLU A 134 13.40 -16.26 1.02
C GLU A 134 14.66 -16.08 1.88
N ILE A 135 15.75 -15.55 1.31
CA ILE A 135 16.96 -15.19 2.06
C ILE A 135 16.64 -14.09 3.09
N CYS A 136 15.95 -13.03 2.69
CA CYS A 136 15.53 -11.95 3.59
C CYS A 136 14.60 -12.46 4.71
N LEU A 137 13.73 -13.43 4.41
CA LEU A 137 12.89 -14.08 5.41
C LEU A 137 13.75 -14.88 6.41
N ARG A 138 14.68 -15.71 5.92
CA ARG A 138 15.55 -16.54 6.77
C ARG A 138 16.59 -15.75 7.56
N ALA A 139 17.08 -14.65 6.99
CA ALA A 139 17.97 -13.70 7.65
C ALA A 139 17.24 -12.80 8.68
N GLY A 140 15.91 -12.94 8.85
CA GLY A 140 15.13 -12.20 9.85
C GLY A 140 14.79 -10.75 9.46
N ILE A 141 15.16 -10.31 8.25
CA ILE A 141 14.95 -8.94 7.76
C ILE A 141 13.47 -8.64 7.47
N GLN A 142 12.63 -9.67 7.26
CA GLN A 142 11.20 -9.47 7.05
C GLN A 142 10.42 -9.05 8.31
N ALA A 143 10.90 -9.38 9.52
CA ALA A 143 10.22 -9.02 10.75
C ALA A 143 9.97 -7.50 10.89
N PRO A 144 10.95 -6.61 10.65
CA PRO A 144 10.70 -5.17 10.67
C PRO A 144 9.77 -4.71 9.54
N LEU A 145 9.91 -5.22 8.31
CA LEU A 145 9.10 -4.78 7.17
C LEU A 145 7.62 -5.19 7.30
N GLN A 146 7.34 -6.42 7.74
CA GLN A 146 5.97 -6.88 8.00
C GLN A 146 5.33 -6.10 9.15
N LYS A 147 6.09 -5.84 10.22
CA LYS A 147 5.62 -5.03 11.35
C LYS A 147 5.24 -3.61 10.93
N GLN A 148 6.02 -2.99 10.06
CA GLN A 148 5.71 -1.67 9.49
C GLN A 148 4.44 -1.71 8.63
N LEU A 149 4.29 -2.73 7.77
CA LEU A 149 3.12 -2.87 6.91
C LEU A 149 1.83 -3.10 7.71
N ASP A 150 1.90 -3.93 8.76
CA ASP A 150 0.75 -4.19 9.63
C ASP A 150 0.38 -2.98 10.50
N ALA A 151 1.37 -2.18 10.93
CA ALA A 151 1.11 -0.89 11.57
C ALA A 151 0.36 0.06 10.62
N TYR A 152 0.79 0.14 9.35
CA TYR A 152 0.13 0.96 8.35
C TYR A 152 -1.32 0.53 8.11
N ARG A 153 -1.57 -0.78 8.00
CA ARG A 153 -2.93 -1.32 7.85
C ARG A 153 -3.86 -0.94 9.01
N ARG A 154 -3.35 -0.97 10.24
CA ARG A 154 -4.13 -0.57 11.42
C ARG A 154 -4.52 0.90 11.36
N ILE A 155 -3.59 1.77 10.97
CA ILE A 155 -3.84 3.21 10.80
C ILE A 155 -4.92 3.45 9.74
N THR A 156 -4.81 2.77 8.59
CA THR A 156 -5.82 2.87 7.52
C THR A 156 -7.20 2.42 7.98
N ALA A 157 -7.28 1.32 8.74
CA ALA A 157 -8.56 0.84 9.28
C ALA A 157 -9.19 1.85 10.25
N SER A 158 -8.41 2.45 11.16
CA SER A 158 -8.93 3.52 12.03
C SER A 158 -9.37 4.76 11.25
N LEU A 159 -8.62 5.16 10.23
CA LEU A 159 -8.97 6.30 9.37
C LEU A 159 -10.30 6.09 8.64
N GLN A 160 -10.56 4.86 8.19
CA GLN A 160 -11.85 4.53 7.56
C GLN A 160 -13.01 4.70 8.55
N THR A 161 -12.83 4.26 9.80
CA THR A 161 -13.85 4.47 10.84
C THR A 161 -14.10 5.96 11.11
N TYR A 162 -13.04 6.78 11.21
CA TYR A 162 -13.19 8.22 11.36
C TYR A 162 -13.85 8.87 10.14
N MET A 163 -13.52 8.45 8.91
CA MET A 163 -14.19 8.91 7.71
C MET A 163 -15.67 8.59 7.71
N GLU A 164 -16.05 7.39 8.18
CA GLU A 164 -17.46 7.01 8.28
C GLU A 164 -18.20 7.85 9.32
N GLN A 165 -17.56 8.16 10.45
CA GLN A 165 -18.09 9.09 11.44
C GLN A 165 -18.25 10.51 10.86
N LEU A 166 -17.22 11.03 10.16
CA LEU A 166 -17.28 12.34 9.49
C LEU A 166 -18.39 12.41 8.44
N LYS A 167 -18.59 11.32 7.68
CA LYS A 167 -19.65 11.25 6.67
C LYS A 167 -21.06 11.27 7.27
N ARG A 168 -21.21 10.83 8.53
CA ARG A 168 -22.48 10.90 9.27
C ARG A 168 -22.77 12.29 9.81
N ILE A 169 -21.75 13.14 9.97
CA ILE A 169 -21.96 14.54 10.32
C ILE A 169 -22.58 15.21 9.09
N ASP A 170 -23.82 15.68 9.24
CA ASP A 170 -24.46 16.50 8.23
C ASP A 170 -23.80 17.88 8.22
N LEU A 171 -22.82 18.05 7.33
CA LEU A 171 -22.11 19.31 7.14
C LEU A 171 -23.07 20.47 6.86
N ALA A 172 -24.21 20.23 6.22
CA ALA A 172 -25.20 21.27 5.95
C ALA A 172 -25.95 21.71 7.22
N ALA A 173 -26.29 20.76 8.10
CA ALA A 173 -26.88 21.07 9.40
C ALA A 173 -25.90 21.85 10.29
N PHE A 174 -24.63 21.43 10.34
CA PHE A 174 -23.59 22.11 11.12
C PHE A 174 -23.33 23.54 10.63
N GLN A 175 -23.26 23.75 9.32
CA GLN A 175 -23.12 25.10 8.75
C GLN A 175 -24.33 25.97 9.05
N LYS A 176 -25.55 25.42 8.97
CA LYS A 176 -26.78 26.15 9.30
C LYS A 176 -26.84 26.56 10.76
N GLU A 177 -26.40 25.69 11.67
CA GLU A 177 -26.32 25.98 13.10
C GLU A 177 -25.25 27.01 13.41
N THR A 178 -24.06 26.91 12.79
CA THR A 178 -22.96 27.89 12.97
C THR A 178 -23.34 29.28 12.44
N ALA A 179 -24.06 29.34 11.33
CA ALA A 179 -24.54 30.60 10.74
C ALA A 179 -25.53 31.35 11.64
N LEU A 180 -26.21 30.66 12.58
CA LEU A 180 -27.11 31.28 13.55
C LEU A 180 -26.34 32.14 14.57
N TYR A 181 -25.11 31.78 14.88
CA TYR A 181 -24.27 32.50 15.85
C TYR A 181 -23.42 33.62 15.22
N GLN A 182 -23.23 33.60 13.90
CA GLN A 182 -22.39 34.55 13.18
C GLN A 182 -22.81 36.04 13.31
N PRO A 183 -24.11 36.39 13.42
CA PRO A 183 -24.52 37.76 13.72
C PRO A 183 -24.16 38.19 15.14
N LEU A 184 -24.09 37.28 16.12
CA LEU A 184 -23.78 37.65 17.50
C LEU A 184 -22.39 38.24 17.65
N GLU A 185 -21.41 37.67 16.93
CA GLU A 185 -20.02 38.16 16.95
C GLU A 185 -19.94 39.62 16.51
N SER A 186 -20.61 39.97 15.40
CA SER A 186 -20.56 41.35 14.89
C SER A 186 -21.30 42.35 15.76
N TYR A 187 -22.38 41.93 16.43
CA TYR A 187 -23.13 42.80 17.34
C TYR A 187 -22.40 43.00 18.68
N ILE A 188 -21.71 41.98 19.20
CA ILE A 188 -20.93 42.10 20.45
C ILE A 188 -19.74 43.04 20.24
N ASP A 189 -19.06 42.98 19.10
CA ASP A 189 -17.94 43.87 18.77
C ASP A 189 -18.35 45.35 18.63
N CYS A 190 -19.63 45.63 18.34
CA CYS A 190 -20.14 47.00 18.16
C CYS A 190 -20.67 47.66 19.46
N ILE A 191 -20.69 46.95 20.59
CA ILE A 191 -21.26 47.46 21.83
C ILE A 191 -20.15 48.01 22.74
N GLU A 192 -20.18 49.33 22.96
CA GLU A 192 -19.21 50.02 23.83
C GLU A 192 -19.72 50.19 25.29
N ASP A 193 -21.01 49.97 25.55
CA ASP A 193 -21.66 50.18 26.86
C ASP A 193 -22.06 48.87 27.58
N GLU A 194 -21.69 48.76 28.86
CA GLU A 194 -21.90 47.56 29.68
C GLU A 194 -23.38 47.23 29.90
N LYS A 195 -24.25 48.24 30.04
CA LYS A 195 -25.70 48.01 30.23
C LYS A 195 -26.33 47.51 28.94
N SER A 196 -25.94 48.07 27.80
CA SER A 196 -26.38 47.61 26.49
C SER A 196 -25.93 46.17 26.20
N LEU A 197 -24.71 45.80 26.59
CA LEU A 197 -24.18 44.44 26.44
C LEU A 197 -24.96 43.44 27.30
N ASN A 198 -25.21 43.78 28.57
CA ASN A 198 -25.93 42.91 29.51
C ASN A 198 -27.39 42.68 29.05
N LEU A 199 -28.05 43.72 28.51
CA LEU A 199 -29.39 43.59 27.92
C LEU A 199 -29.39 42.66 26.69
N PHE A 200 -28.41 42.83 25.80
CA PHE A 200 -28.28 42.03 24.59
C PHE A 200 -28.00 40.56 24.89
N LEU A 201 -27.08 40.28 25.83
CA LEU A 201 -26.75 38.91 26.25
C LEU A 201 -27.95 38.21 26.89
N LYS A 202 -28.66 38.86 27.82
CA LYS A 202 -29.87 38.30 28.44
C LYS A 202 -30.94 37.98 27.41
N LYS A 203 -31.17 38.88 26.44
CA LYS A 203 -32.12 38.65 25.36
C LYS A 203 -31.75 37.43 24.50
N ASN A 204 -30.49 37.32 24.09
CA ASN A 204 -30.02 36.20 23.28
C ASN A 204 -30.00 34.87 24.04
N MET A 205 -29.67 34.88 25.33
CA MET A 205 -29.76 33.67 26.17
C MET A 205 -31.19 33.13 26.20
N VAL A 206 -32.19 34.01 26.34
CA VAL A 206 -33.60 33.62 26.28
C VAL A 206 -34.03 33.13 24.89
N GLU A 207 -33.58 33.78 23.81
CA GLU A 207 -33.86 33.36 22.43
C GLU A 207 -33.23 32.01 22.07
N LEU A 208 -32.07 31.68 22.66
CA LEU A 208 -31.40 30.38 22.55
C LEU A 208 -31.99 29.31 23.48
N GLY A 209 -33.02 29.65 24.27
CA GLY A 209 -33.65 28.73 25.22
C GLY A 209 -32.80 28.40 26.45
N ILE A 210 -31.77 29.21 26.74
CA ILE A 210 -30.92 29.08 27.92
C ILE A 210 -31.63 29.78 29.09
N SER A 211 -31.96 29.03 30.13
CA SER A 211 -32.59 29.59 31.33
C SER A 211 -31.59 30.45 32.10
N ILE A 212 -32.04 31.64 32.53
CA ILE A 212 -31.24 32.53 33.36
C ILE A 212 -31.43 32.08 34.82
N PRO A 213 -30.36 31.72 35.55
CA PRO A 213 -30.46 31.08 36.87
C PRO A 213 -30.73 32.04 38.03
N TRP A 214 -31.14 33.28 37.76
CA TRP A 214 -31.47 34.29 38.76
C TRP A 214 -32.68 35.13 38.33
N GLU A 215 -33.47 35.58 39.31
CA GLU A 215 -34.62 36.45 39.09
C GLU A 215 -34.35 37.87 39.61
N GLY A 216 -34.66 38.88 38.81
CA GLY A 216 -34.46 40.30 39.16
C GLY A 216 -33.05 40.84 38.87
N ASP A 217 -32.60 41.79 39.69
CA ASP A 217 -31.29 42.41 39.55
C ASP A 217 -30.17 41.49 40.06
N PHE A 218 -29.13 41.32 39.24
CA PHE A 218 -28.06 40.36 39.50
C PHE A 218 -27.28 40.70 40.77
N ASP A 219 -26.95 41.97 40.97
CA ASP A 219 -26.20 42.41 42.15
C ASP A 219 -26.99 42.25 43.44
N THR A 220 -28.32 42.40 43.36
CA THR A 220 -29.23 42.19 44.48
C THR A 220 -29.38 40.70 44.81
N PHE A 221 -29.50 39.84 43.80
CA PHE A 221 -29.54 38.38 43.93
C PHE A 221 -28.24 37.83 44.56
N MET A 222 -27.07 38.29 44.09
CA MET A 222 -25.76 37.85 44.59
C MET A 222 -25.43 38.38 46.01
N ARG A 223 -26.15 39.38 46.52
CA ARG A 223 -26.01 39.88 47.89
C ARG A 223 -26.74 39.01 48.92
N ASP A 224 -27.72 38.22 48.50
CA ASP A 224 -28.42 37.29 49.38
C ASP A 224 -27.61 35.99 49.52
N LYS A 225 -26.99 35.81 50.69
CA LYS A 225 -26.17 34.62 51.00
C LYS A 225 -26.96 33.31 51.03
N SER A 226 -28.29 33.37 51.01
CA SER A 226 -29.16 32.19 50.98
C SER A 226 -29.49 31.71 49.56
N GLN A 227 -29.28 32.56 48.55
CA GLN A 227 -29.54 32.24 47.14
C GLN A 227 -28.29 31.64 46.46
N HIS A 228 -28.52 30.77 45.48
CA HIS A 228 -27.46 30.14 44.70
C HIS A 228 -27.90 30.00 43.25
N LEU A 229 -26.95 30.06 42.32
CA LEU A 229 -27.21 29.89 40.89
C LEU A 229 -27.48 28.41 40.61
N ILE A 230 -28.66 28.11 40.08
CA ILE A 230 -29.06 26.75 39.69
C ILE A 230 -29.11 26.70 38.16
N TYR A 231 -28.20 25.94 37.57
CA TYR A 231 -28.19 25.71 36.13
C TYR A 231 -28.90 24.37 35.84
N GLU A 232 -29.88 24.38 34.92
CA GLU A 232 -30.54 23.18 34.40
C GLU A 232 -29.83 22.62 33.15
#